data_AF-A0A819I8T2-F1
#
_entry.id   AF-A0A819I8T2-F1
#
_cell.length_a   1.000
_cell.length_b   1.000
_cell.length_c   1.000
_cell.angle_alpha   90.00
_cell.angle_beta   90.00
_cell.angle_gamma   90.00
#
_symmetry.space_group_name_H-M   'P 1'
#
loop_
_entity.id
_entity.type
_entity.pdbx_description
1 polymer ?
#
loop_
_entity_poly.entity_id
_entity_poly.type
_entity_poly.pdbx_seq_one_letter_code
_entity_poly.pdbx_strand_id
1 'polypeptide(L)'
;GPPLNKKHTNDSITPSFPSATRPVQTKFVSENTLASFKGAFQLGFDFVEFDIQLSKDKIPIVYHDFQVAITLKRKRQQTELFIVPVKDLTLPQL
;
A
#
# COMPACT_ATOMS: atom_id res chain seq x y z
N GLY A 1 22.27 14.21 -52.58
CA GLY A 1 20.94 14.09 -51.94
C GLY A 1 21.13 13.82 -50.47
N PRO A 2 20.24 14.30 -49.58
CA PRO A 2 20.36 14.09 -48.13
C PRO A 2 20.10 12.61 -47.75
N PRO A 3 20.53 12.17 -46.55
CA PRO A 3 20.36 10.79 -46.13
C PRO A 3 18.91 10.47 -45.73
N LEU A 4 18.45 9.25 -46.05
CA LEU A 4 17.19 8.69 -45.56
C LEU A 4 17.28 8.48 -44.04
N ASN A 5 16.61 9.34 -43.27
CA ASN A 5 16.34 9.08 -41.87
C ASN A 5 15.12 8.14 -41.77
N LYS A 6 15.35 6.86 -41.44
CA LYS A 6 14.27 5.91 -41.15
C LYS A 6 13.60 6.35 -39.84
N LYS A 7 12.40 6.92 -39.92
CA LYS A 7 11.56 7.16 -38.75
C LYS A 7 11.06 5.81 -38.24
N HIS A 8 11.59 5.36 -37.09
CA HIS A 8 10.87 4.41 -36.24
C HIS A 8 9.62 5.15 -35.73
N THR A 9 8.47 4.85 -36.32
CA THR A 9 7.16 5.21 -35.78
C THR A 9 6.95 4.36 -34.54
N ASN A 10 7.31 4.88 -33.37
CA ASN A 10 6.81 4.36 -32.11
C ASN A 10 5.38 4.90 -31.98
N ASP A 11 4.39 4.05 -32.24
CA ASP A 11 3.00 4.33 -31.92
C ASP A 11 2.91 4.58 -30.42
N SER A 12 2.92 5.86 -30.05
CA SER A 12 2.66 6.33 -28.71
C SER A 12 1.20 6.00 -28.39
N ILE A 13 0.99 4.86 -27.72
CA ILE A 13 -0.23 4.61 -26.96
C ILE A 13 -0.21 5.61 -25.80
N THR A 14 -0.67 6.84 -26.05
CA THR A 14 -1.03 7.78 -24.99
C THR A 14 -2.36 7.31 -24.41
N PRO A 15 -2.44 6.90 -23.14
CA PRO A 15 -3.74 6.74 -22.51
C PRO A 15 -4.32 8.14 -22.35
N SER A 16 -5.38 8.44 -23.10
CA SER A 16 -6.15 9.67 -22.94
C SER A 16 -6.91 9.60 -21.62
N PHE A 17 -6.31 10.12 -20.55
CA PHE A 17 -7.04 10.32 -19.29
C PHE A 17 -8.05 11.46 -19.49
N PRO A 18 -9.34 11.25 -19.20
CA PRO A 18 -10.32 12.32 -19.33
C PRO A 18 -9.99 13.43 -18.33
N SER A 19 -9.67 14.60 -18.87
CA SER A 19 -9.55 15.86 -18.14
C SER A 19 -10.92 16.30 -17.61
N ALA A 20 -11.36 15.67 -16.54
CA ALA A 20 -12.48 16.13 -15.73
C ALA A 20 -12.05 16.06 -14.28
N THR A 21 -11.62 17.20 -13.73
CA THR A 21 -11.34 17.39 -12.31
C THR A 21 -12.65 17.22 -11.52
N ARG A 22 -13.08 15.98 -11.31
CA ARG A 22 -14.08 15.64 -10.31
C ARG A 22 -13.43 15.88 -8.95
N PRO A 23 -14.08 16.57 -8.01
CA PRO A 23 -13.54 16.68 -6.65
C PRO A 23 -13.32 15.26 -6.13
N VAL A 24 -12.07 14.94 -5.80
CA VAL A 24 -11.72 13.66 -5.20
C VAL A 24 -12.41 13.64 -3.84
N GLN A 25 -13.51 12.92 -3.75
CA GLN A 25 -14.16 12.65 -2.48
C GLN A 25 -13.25 11.65 -1.77
N THR A 26 -12.32 12.16 -0.97
CA THR A 26 -11.41 11.35 -0.15
C THR A 26 -12.23 10.73 0.96
N LYS A 27 -12.92 9.63 0.64
CA LYS A 27 -13.41 8.71 1.64
C LYS A 27 -12.21 8.38 2.54
N PHE A 28 -12.33 8.59 3.85
CA PHE A 28 -11.25 8.28 4.80
C PHE A 28 -10.92 6.78 4.71
N VAL A 29 -9.93 6.46 3.88
CA VAL A 29 -9.38 5.11 3.74
C VAL A 29 -8.10 5.07 4.55
N SER A 30 -7.99 4.07 5.41
CA SER A 30 -6.78 3.87 6.22
C SER A 30 -5.58 3.65 5.30
N GLU A 31 -4.45 4.26 5.63
CA GLU A 31 -3.15 3.96 5.01
C GLU A 31 -2.82 2.47 5.09
N ASN A 32 -1.89 2.02 4.24
CA ASN A 32 -1.39 0.65 4.30
C ASN A 32 -2.48 -0.43 4.22
N THR A 33 -3.60 -0.13 3.52
CA THR A 33 -4.70 -1.07 3.30
C THR A 33 -4.94 -1.32 1.82
N LEU A 34 -5.47 -2.50 1.48
CA LEU A 34 -5.88 -2.80 0.12
C LEU A 34 -6.93 -1.82 -0.42
N ALA A 35 -7.76 -1.24 0.45
CA ALA A 35 -8.77 -0.26 0.08
C ALA A 35 -8.14 1.07 -0.37
N SER A 36 -7.13 1.58 0.34
CA SER A 36 -6.42 2.80 -0.08
C SER A 36 -5.65 2.59 -1.38
N PHE A 37 -5.01 1.43 -1.55
CA PHE A 37 -4.26 1.10 -2.77
C PHE A 37 -5.17 0.99 -3.99
N LYS A 38 -6.33 0.32 -3.86
CA LYS A 38 -7.34 0.26 -4.92
C LYS A 38 -7.90 1.64 -5.24
N GLY A 39 -8.09 2.49 -4.22
CA GLY A 39 -8.53 3.86 -4.40
C GLY A 39 -7.55 4.68 -5.25
N ALA A 40 -6.25 4.59 -4.96
CA ALA A 40 -5.21 5.25 -5.73
C ALA A 40 -5.23 4.81 -7.21
N PHE A 41 -5.31 3.50 -7.47
CA PHE A 41 -5.43 2.96 -8.83
C PHE A 41 -6.68 3.49 -9.55
N GLN A 42 -7.84 3.49 -8.89
CA GLN A 42 -9.10 3.96 -9.48
C GLN A 42 -9.10 5.46 -9.80
N LEU A 43 -8.31 6.24 -9.06
CA LEU A 43 -8.14 7.68 -9.29
C LEU A 43 -7.06 8.01 -10.32
N GLY A 44 -6.34 7.00 -10.84
CA GLY A 44 -5.34 7.17 -11.90
C GLY A 44 -3.96 7.62 -11.39
N PHE A 45 -3.63 7.34 -10.13
CA PHE A 45 -2.27 7.58 -9.63
C PHE A 45 -1.30 6.51 -10.16
N ASP A 46 -0.12 6.96 -10.59
CA ASP A 46 0.95 6.08 -11.11
C ASP A 46 1.69 5.30 -10.01
N PHE A 47 1.69 5.84 -8.78
CA PHE A 47 2.44 5.28 -7.66
C PHE A 47 1.63 5.26 -6.38
N VAL A 48 1.98 4.31 -5.51
CA VAL A 48 1.50 4.18 -4.14
C VAL A 48 2.72 4.10 -3.23
N GLU A 49 2.71 4.89 -2.17
CA GLU A 49 3.69 4.83 -1.09
C GLU A 49 3.12 3.97 0.05
N PHE A 50 3.97 3.14 0.65
CA PHE A 50 3.64 2.28 1.78
C PHE A 50 4.89 1.87 2.53
N ASP A 51 4.75 1.66 3.83
CA ASP A 51 5.83 1.20 4.71
C ASP A 51 5.90 -0.32 4.76
N ILE A 52 7.13 -0.83 4.91
CA ILE A 52 7.38 -2.25 5.16
C ILE A 52 8.03 -2.44 6.53
N GLN A 53 7.46 -3.36 7.31
CA GLN A 53 8.10 -3.97 8.47
C GLN A 53 8.47 -5.42 8.17
N LEU A 54 9.42 -5.95 8.92
CA LEU A 54 9.85 -7.34 8.80
C LEU A 54 9.43 -8.12 10.04
N SER A 55 8.70 -9.22 9.86
CA SER A 55 8.34 -10.12 10.95
C SER A 55 9.56 -10.87 11.50
N LYS A 56 9.38 -11.57 12.61
CA LYS A 56 10.39 -12.43 13.24
C LYS A 56 10.90 -13.52 12.28
N ASP A 57 9.98 -14.13 11.55
CA ASP A 57 10.23 -15.15 10.52
C ASP A 57 10.62 -14.55 9.15
N LYS A 58 10.98 -13.26 9.13
CA LYS A 58 11.53 -12.56 7.95
C LYS A 58 10.56 -12.46 6.78
N ILE A 59 9.27 -12.40 7.07
CA ILE A 59 8.23 -12.13 6.09
C ILE A 59 7.95 -10.61 6.09
N PRO A 60 7.99 -9.94 4.93
CA PRO A 60 7.69 -8.51 4.83
C PRO A 60 6.19 -8.26 5.00
N ILE A 61 5.84 -7.20 5.72
CA ILE A 61 4.47 -6.83 6.07
C ILE A 61 4.29 -5.34 5.80
N VAL A 62 3.16 -4.99 5.19
CA VAL A 62 2.77 -3.59 4.94
C VAL A 62 2.15 -3.02 6.20
N TYR A 63 2.92 -2.19 6.93
CA TYR A 63 2.52 -1.60 8.20
C TYR A 63 3.44 -0.43 8.56
N HIS A 64 2.87 0.64 9.11
CA HIS A 64 3.62 1.87 9.40
C HIS A 64 4.44 1.75 10.70
N ASP A 65 3.79 1.38 11.82
CA ASP A 65 4.42 1.45 13.13
C ASP A 65 5.40 0.29 13.41
N PHE A 66 6.42 0.54 14.22
CA PHE A 66 7.36 -0.51 14.65
C PHE A 66 6.78 -1.48 15.69
N GLN A 67 5.62 -1.16 16.27
CA GLN A 67 5.02 -1.85 17.41
C GLN A 67 3.52 -2.05 17.19
N VAL A 68 2.97 -3.15 17.69
CA VAL A 68 1.53 -3.45 17.66
C VAL A 68 0.99 -3.67 19.07
N ALA A 69 -0.28 -3.33 19.27
CA ALA A 69 -1.00 -3.63 20.51
C ALA A 69 -1.72 -4.97 20.38
N ILE A 70 -1.30 -5.97 21.15
CA ILE A 70 -1.90 -7.31 21.18
C ILE A 70 -2.81 -7.43 22.39
N THR A 71 -4.01 -7.99 22.15
CA THR A 71 -4.96 -8.31 23.21
C THR A 71 -4.94 -9.81 23.50
N LEU A 72 -4.62 -10.20 24.74
CA LEU A 72 -4.70 -11.60 25.18
C LEU A 72 -6.03 -11.86 25.89
N LYS A 73 -6.90 -12.67 25.28
CA LYS A 73 -8.15 -13.12 25.91
C LYS A 73 -7.96 -14.45 26.63
N ARG A 74 -7.90 -14.43 27.97
CA ARG A 74 -8.00 -15.66 28.79
C ARG A 74 -9.46 -15.90 29.18
N LYS A 75 -9.98 -17.11 28.97
CA LYS A 75 -11.32 -17.50 29.45
C LYS A 75 -11.37 -17.27 30.96
N ARG A 76 -12.14 -16.26 31.41
CA ARG A 76 -12.40 -15.86 32.82
C ARG A 76 -11.53 -14.74 33.44
N GLN A 77 -10.63 -14.08 32.72
CA GLN A 77 -9.84 -12.96 33.26
C GLN A 77 -9.91 -11.69 32.39
N GLN A 78 -9.54 -10.57 32.99
CA GLN A 78 -9.52 -9.24 32.39
C GLN A 78 -8.65 -9.20 31.12
N THR A 79 -9.10 -8.43 30.14
CA THR A 79 -8.40 -8.20 28.88
C THR A 79 -7.15 -7.35 29.14
N GLU A 80 -5.96 -7.89 28.89
CA GLU A 80 -4.70 -7.16 28.98
C GLU A 80 -4.18 -6.81 27.57
N LEU A 81 -3.70 -5.57 27.42
CA LEU A 81 -3.09 -5.03 26.22
C LEU A 81 -1.57 -5.02 26.38
N PHE A 82 -0.86 -5.58 25.41
CA PHE A 82 0.60 -5.60 25.37
C PHE A 82 1.09 -4.88 24.11
N ILE A 83 2.05 -3.97 24.26
CA ILE A 83 2.74 -3.36 23.12
C ILE A 83 3.95 -4.22 22.81
N VAL A 84 4.02 -4.75 21.58
CA VAL A 84 5.06 -5.69 21.16
C VAL A 84 5.67 -5.19 19.84
N PRO A 85 7.00 -5.18 19.69
CA PRO A 85 7.63 -4.86 18.40
C PRO A 85 7.22 -5.85 17.31
N VAL A 86 6.92 -5.36 16.10
CA VAL A 86 6.52 -6.20 14.95
C VAL A 86 7.57 -7.25 14.62
N LYS A 87 8.86 -6.87 14.72
CA LYS A 87 10.01 -7.74 14.47
C LYS A 87 10.12 -8.95 15.41
N ASP A 88 9.39 -8.93 16.52
CA ASP A 88 9.39 -10.00 17.52
C ASP A 88 8.21 -10.97 17.35
N LEU A 89 7.33 -10.72 16.38
CA LEU A 89 6.15 -11.52 16.06
C LEU A 89 6.33 -12.28 14.74
N THR A 90 5.92 -13.54 14.70
CA THR A 90 5.79 -14.30 13.44
C THR A 90 4.54 -13.87 12.69
N LEU A 91 4.46 -14.07 11.37
CA LEU A 91 3.24 -13.73 10.61
C LEU A 91 1.95 -14.31 11.22
N PRO A 92 1.87 -15.57 11.70
CA PRO A 92 0.65 -16.09 12.33
C PRO A 92 0.23 -15.43 13.66
N GLN A 93 1.09 -14.60 14.24
CA GLN A 93 0.82 -13.86 15.49
C GLN A 93 0.34 -12.42 15.23
N LEU A 94 0.41 -11.97 13.98
CA LEU A 94 -0.06 -10.67 13.49
C LEU A 94 -1.44 -10.82 12.86
#